data_AF-A0A1R2CXT9-F1
#
_entry.id   AF-A0A1R2CXT9-F1
#
_cell.length_a   1.000
_cell.length_b   1.000
_cell.length_c   1.000
_cell.angle_alpha   90.00
_cell.angle_beta   90.00
_cell.angle_gamma   90.00
#
_symmetry.space_group_name_H-M   'P 1'
#
loop_
_entity.id
_entity.type
_entity.pdbx_description
1 polymer ?
#
loop_
_entity_poly.entity_id
_entity_poly.type
_entity_poly.pdbx_seq_one_letter_code
_entity_poly.pdbx_strand_id
1 'polypeptide(L)'
;MIKRITSMYQPNEINHSCLGLIDRYLVTAKFPKNFQSLNLKDLFCQTLKELSLSEIEILVWFILLEEINYKIKSLSQKQVLLFTALKAKIKLGSTIYKEIEIYRLRNPSFMKEFKSWSSKNLRENTITAQDLGKRYRDLSLSIDHDLTNYNYYVDSILRSSPSYCNYLATEKRKIRKKHIIEMNCEIERNIIDENEFERIDC
;
A
#
# COMPACT_ATOMS: atom_id res chain seq x y z
N MET A 1 -22.90 -24.20 -7.60
CA MET A 1 -23.59 -23.01 -7.02
C MET A 1 -22.58 -22.24 -6.16
N ILE A 2 -21.84 -21.30 -6.76
CA ILE A 2 -20.75 -20.57 -6.08
C ILE A 2 -21.35 -19.30 -5.48
N LYS A 3 -21.55 -19.30 -4.16
CA LYS A 3 -21.90 -18.08 -3.41
C LYS A 3 -20.73 -17.11 -3.49
N ARG A 4 -20.86 -16.08 -4.33
CA ARG A 4 -20.04 -14.87 -4.25
C ARG A 4 -20.25 -14.29 -2.85
N ILE A 5 -19.24 -14.41 -1.99
CA ILE A 5 -19.16 -13.62 -0.77
C ILE A 5 -18.84 -12.19 -1.24
N THR A 6 -19.89 -11.43 -1.54
CA THR A 6 -19.83 -9.97 -1.56
C THR A 6 -19.46 -9.52 -0.16
N SER A 7 -18.16 -9.31 0.03
CA SER A 7 -17.58 -8.56 1.13
C SER A 7 -18.33 -7.24 1.28
N MET A 8 -19.28 -7.18 2.21
CA MET A 8 -19.86 -5.93 2.69
C MET A 8 -18.79 -5.19 3.50
N TYR A 9 -17.87 -4.54 2.80
CA TYR A 9 -17.07 -3.47 3.35
C TYR A 9 -17.96 -2.23 3.30
N GLN A 10 -18.58 -1.88 4.43
CA GLN A 10 -19.14 -0.53 4.55
C GLN A 10 -17.97 0.46 4.39
N PRO A 11 -18.14 1.54 3.60
CA PRO A 11 -17.13 2.58 3.54
C PRO A 11 -17.14 3.28 4.90
N ASN A 12 -16.24 2.89 5.81
CA ASN A 12 -15.88 3.75 6.92
C ASN A 12 -15.36 5.06 6.29
N GLU A 13 -16.16 6.13 6.40
CA GLU A 13 -15.71 7.46 6.06
C GLU A 13 -14.45 7.73 6.88
N ILE A 14 -13.35 8.04 6.19
CA ILE A 14 -12.12 8.38 6.90
C ILE A 14 -12.38 9.69 7.63
N ASN A 15 -12.16 9.71 8.95
CA ASN A 15 -12.25 10.92 9.74
C ASN A 15 -11.38 12.04 9.12
N HIS A 16 -11.96 13.22 8.91
CA HIS A 16 -11.27 14.38 8.34
C HIS A 16 -9.98 14.73 9.09
N SER A 17 -9.94 14.55 10.41
CA SER A 17 -8.72 14.77 11.21
C SER A 17 -7.58 13.83 10.79
N CYS A 18 -7.91 12.57 10.50
CA CYS A 18 -6.94 11.58 10.06
C CYS A 18 -6.40 11.87 8.66
N LEU A 19 -7.25 12.35 7.76
CA LEU A 19 -6.82 12.82 6.43
C LEU A 19 -5.90 14.04 6.55
N GLY A 20 -6.22 14.98 7.43
CA GLY A 20 -5.38 16.13 7.71
C GLY A 20 -3.98 15.73 8.17
N LEU A 21 -3.88 14.77 9.10
CA LEU A 21 -2.59 14.24 9.55
C LEU A 21 -1.76 13.63 8.42
N ILE A 22 -2.40 12.86 7.51
CA ILE A 22 -1.72 12.31 6.33
C ILE A 22 -1.21 13.43 5.43
N ASP A 23 -2.03 14.43 5.14
CA ASP A 23 -1.64 15.54 4.26
C ASP A 23 -0.43 16.30 4.82
N ARG A 24 -0.46 16.61 6.13
CA ARG A 24 0.65 17.26 6.83
C ARG A 24 1.90 16.38 6.86
N TYR A 25 1.74 15.08 7.08
CA TYR A 25 2.85 14.15 7.06
C TYR A 25 3.50 14.06 5.69
N LEU A 26 2.71 13.96 4.62
CA LEU A 26 3.21 13.84 3.25
C LEU A 26 3.98 15.08 2.78
N VAL A 27 3.63 16.24 3.32
CA VAL A 27 4.34 17.51 3.03
C VAL A 27 5.65 17.61 3.79
N THR A 28 5.67 17.17 5.06
CA THR A 28 6.82 17.36 5.96
C THR A 28 7.84 16.22 5.89
N ALA A 29 7.41 15.00 5.53
CA ALA A 29 8.26 13.81 5.54
C ALA A 29 9.17 13.75 4.31
N LYS A 30 10.42 13.32 4.53
CA LYS A 30 11.39 13.07 3.46
C LYS A 30 11.29 11.61 3.00
N PHE A 31 10.62 11.39 1.88
CA PHE A 31 10.50 10.05 1.29
C PHE A 31 11.71 9.68 0.44
N PRO A 32 12.15 8.41 0.46
CA PRO A 32 13.17 7.93 -0.47
C PRO A 32 12.61 7.87 -1.91
N LYS A 33 13.51 7.87 -2.90
CA LYS A 33 13.17 7.93 -4.33
C LYS A 33 12.18 6.85 -4.78
N ASN A 34 12.25 5.64 -4.21
CA ASN A 34 11.35 4.53 -4.52
C ASN A 34 9.90 4.74 -4.04
N PHE A 35 9.64 5.70 -3.15
CA PHE A 35 8.31 6.09 -2.72
C PHE A 35 7.79 7.33 -3.49
N GLN A 36 8.69 8.20 -3.96
CA GLN A 36 8.32 9.46 -4.63
C GLN A 36 7.56 9.26 -5.95
N SER A 37 7.79 8.15 -6.66
CA SER A 37 7.09 7.84 -7.91
C SER A 37 5.70 7.24 -7.73
N LEU A 38 5.24 7.06 -6.49
CA LEU A 38 3.96 6.45 -6.16
C LEU A 38 2.94 7.50 -5.75
N ASN A 39 1.65 7.19 -5.91
CA ASN A 39 0.60 8.01 -5.32
C ASN A 39 0.52 7.73 -3.81
N LEU A 40 1.39 8.39 -3.05
CA LEU A 40 1.58 8.17 -1.62
C LEU A 40 0.31 8.42 -0.83
N LYS A 41 -0.43 9.49 -1.14
CA LYS A 41 -1.69 9.79 -0.45
C LYS A 41 -2.70 8.65 -0.58
N ASP A 42 -2.86 8.13 -1.79
CA ASP A 42 -3.75 6.99 -2.02
C ASP A 42 -3.28 5.74 -1.25
N LEU A 43 -1.98 5.43 -1.26
CA LEU A 43 -1.43 4.30 -0.50
C LEU A 43 -1.65 4.45 1.01
N PHE A 44 -1.45 5.65 1.56
CA PHE A 44 -1.67 5.92 2.99
C PHE A 44 -3.15 5.83 3.34
N CYS A 45 -4.03 6.45 2.55
CA CYS A 45 -5.48 6.38 2.74
C CYS A 45 -6.03 4.95 2.64
N GLN A 46 -5.53 4.15 1.69
CA GLN A 46 -5.89 2.74 1.58
C GLN A 46 -5.47 1.96 2.82
N THR A 47 -4.22 2.13 3.28
CA THR A 47 -3.73 1.43 4.48
C THR A 47 -4.51 1.82 5.73
N LEU A 48 -4.85 3.11 5.86
CA LEU A 48 -5.70 3.61 6.94
C LEU A 48 -7.07 2.96 6.93
N LYS A 49 -7.73 2.87 5.76
CA LYS A 49 -9.05 2.22 5.62
C LYS A 49 -8.97 0.72 5.90
N GLU A 50 -7.98 0.04 5.32
CA GLU A 50 -7.80 -1.41 5.47
C GLU A 50 -7.60 -1.83 6.93
N LEU A 51 -6.87 -1.03 7.71
CA LEU A 51 -6.60 -1.32 9.12
C LEU A 51 -7.50 -0.55 10.09
N SER A 52 -8.39 0.31 9.59
CA SER A 52 -9.25 1.18 10.39
C SER A 52 -8.49 1.86 11.53
N LEU A 53 -7.43 2.58 11.18
CA LEU A 53 -6.56 3.24 12.16
C LEU A 53 -7.25 4.45 12.78
N SER A 54 -7.14 4.56 14.10
CA SER A 54 -7.44 5.75 14.88
C SER A 54 -6.36 6.82 14.74
N GLU A 55 -6.67 8.04 15.17
CA GLU A 55 -5.75 9.17 15.11
C GLU A 55 -4.43 8.92 15.86
N ILE A 56 -4.51 8.31 17.05
CA ILE A 56 -3.33 7.97 17.87
C ILE A 56 -2.51 6.88 17.18
N GLU A 57 -3.16 5.87 16.60
CA GLU A 57 -2.47 4.82 15.82
C GLU A 57 -1.73 5.39 14.60
N ILE A 58 -2.29 6.42 13.95
CA ILE A 58 -1.63 7.12 12.84
C ILE A 58 -0.36 7.85 13.29
N LEU A 59 -0.40 8.52 14.45
CA LEU A 59 0.79 9.19 14.99
C LEU A 59 1.90 8.18 15.32
N VAL A 60 1.56 7.06 15.96
CA VAL A 60 2.48 5.95 16.20
C VAL A 60 3.03 5.41 14.89
N TRP A 61 2.17 5.24 13.89
CA TRP A 61 2.57 4.74 12.58
C TRP A 61 3.60 5.64 11.90
N PHE A 62 3.42 6.96 11.94
CA PHE A 62 4.37 7.92 11.40
C PHE A 62 5.72 7.88 12.11
N ILE A 63 5.73 7.77 13.44
CA ILE A 63 6.97 7.60 14.22
C ILE A 63 7.72 6.33 13.76
N LEU A 64 7.00 5.21 13.60
CA LEU A 64 7.59 3.95 13.16
C LEU A 64 8.12 4.01 11.72
N LEU A 65 7.44 4.73 10.81
CA LEU A 65 7.89 4.91 9.43
C LEU A 65 9.22 5.66 9.35
N GLU A 66 9.39 6.67 10.20
CA GLU A 66 10.64 7.42 10.30
C GLU A 66 11.76 6.57 10.93
N GLU A 67 11.46 5.75 11.94
CA GLU A 67 12.42 4.85 12.58
C GLU A 67 13.03 3.84 11.60
N ILE A 68 12.20 3.23 10.74
CA ILE A 68 12.70 2.29 9.71
C ILE A 68 13.37 3.00 8.53
N ASN A 69 13.25 4.34 8.45
CA ASN A 69 13.77 5.19 7.38
C ASN A 69 13.44 4.67 5.97
N TYR A 70 12.31 3.99 5.81
CA TYR A 70 11.85 3.37 4.55
C TYR A 70 12.87 2.41 3.87
N LYS A 71 13.91 1.97 4.59
CA LYS A 71 15.00 1.15 4.05
C LYS A 71 14.65 -0.33 4.08
N ILE A 72 13.77 -0.79 3.20
CA ILE A 72 13.46 -2.22 3.11
C ILE A 72 13.56 -2.65 1.65
N LYS A 73 14.71 -3.26 1.30
CA LYS A 73 15.00 -3.74 -0.07
C LYS A 73 14.15 -4.95 -0.47
N SER A 74 13.54 -5.65 0.48
CA SER A 74 12.87 -6.94 0.26
C SER A 74 11.34 -6.88 0.26
N LEU A 75 10.72 -5.72 0.55
CA LEU A 75 9.27 -5.58 0.63
C LEU A 75 8.79 -4.52 -0.36
N SER A 76 7.59 -4.73 -0.91
CA SER A 76 6.91 -3.69 -1.66
C SER A 76 6.54 -2.52 -0.74
N GLN A 77 6.47 -1.31 -1.29
CA GLN A 77 6.15 -0.08 -0.55
C GLN A 77 4.80 -0.21 0.17
N LYS A 78 3.81 -0.88 -0.44
CA LYS A 78 2.52 -1.16 0.19
C LYS A 78 2.66 -2.11 1.37
N GLN A 79 3.46 -3.16 1.27
CA GLN A 79 3.73 -4.06 2.41
C GLN A 79 4.45 -3.35 3.54
N VAL A 80 5.40 -2.44 3.23
CA VAL A 80 6.08 -1.63 4.25
C VAL A 80 5.07 -0.77 5.02
N LEU A 81 4.20 -0.05 4.30
CA LEU A 81 3.14 0.77 4.91
C LEU A 81 2.18 -0.09 5.75
N LEU A 82 1.81 -1.27 5.24
CA LEU A 82 0.89 -2.16 5.94
C LEU A 82 1.51 -2.76 7.21
N PHE A 83 2.75 -3.25 7.15
CA PHE A 83 3.42 -3.86 8.29
C PHE A 83 3.73 -2.84 9.39
N THR A 84 4.16 -1.63 9.00
CA THR A 84 4.38 -0.55 9.97
C THR A 84 3.09 -0.12 10.65
N ALA A 85 2.00 0.04 9.89
CA ALA A 85 0.69 0.37 10.45
C ALA A 85 0.15 -0.74 11.38
N LEU A 86 0.30 -2.01 10.98
CA LEU A 86 -0.10 -3.14 11.82
C LEU A 86 0.70 -3.17 13.14
N LYS A 87 2.01 -2.89 13.09
CA LYS A 87 2.83 -2.79 14.29
C LYS A 87 2.43 -1.62 15.19
N ALA A 88 2.05 -0.48 14.61
CA ALA A 88 1.54 0.66 15.36
C ALA A 88 0.31 0.27 16.19
N LYS A 89 -0.62 -0.44 15.54
CA LYS A 89 -1.83 -0.98 16.16
C LYS A 89 -1.52 -1.93 17.31
N ILE A 90 -0.59 -2.87 17.11
CA ILE A 90 -0.13 -3.81 18.17
C ILE A 90 0.52 -3.06 19.34
N LYS A 91 1.35 -2.05 19.07
CA LYS A 91 2.05 -1.30 20.13
C LYS A 91 1.10 -0.58 21.08
N LEU A 92 -0.08 -0.18 20.59
CA LEU A 92 -1.12 0.46 21.40
C LEU A 92 -2.07 -0.55 22.08
N GLY A 93 -1.83 -1.85 21.92
CA GLY A 93 -2.63 -2.90 22.56
C GLY A 93 -3.91 -3.26 21.81
N SER A 94 -4.11 -2.76 20.58
CA SER A 94 -5.28 -3.07 19.78
C SER A 94 -5.28 -4.54 19.31
N THR A 95 -6.43 -5.21 19.43
CA THR A 95 -6.63 -6.59 18.96
C THR A 95 -6.71 -6.62 17.43
N ILE A 96 -5.72 -7.23 16.77
CA ILE A 96 -5.61 -7.27 15.29
C ILE A 96 -6.04 -8.61 14.65
N TYR A 97 -6.82 -9.41 15.37
CA TYR A 97 -7.15 -10.77 14.93
C TYR A 97 -7.90 -10.78 13.59
N LYS A 98 -8.87 -9.88 13.42
CA LYS A 98 -9.70 -9.81 12.21
C LYS A 98 -8.88 -9.40 10.99
N GLU A 99 -8.00 -8.41 11.16
CA GLU A 99 -7.12 -7.91 10.11
C GLU A 99 -6.12 -8.99 9.69
N ILE A 100 -5.47 -9.66 10.66
CA ILE A 100 -4.56 -10.77 10.35
C ILE A 100 -5.29 -11.87 9.60
N GLU A 101 -6.51 -12.24 10.01
CA GLU A 101 -7.27 -13.31 9.37
C GLU A 101 -7.57 -13.00 7.89
N ILE A 102 -7.98 -11.76 7.60
CA ILE A 102 -8.20 -11.28 6.22
C ILE A 102 -6.92 -11.39 5.38
N TYR A 103 -5.77 -10.97 5.94
CA TYR A 103 -4.51 -11.07 5.21
C TYR A 103 -4.02 -12.50 5.07
N ARG A 104 -4.26 -13.36 6.07
CA ARG A 104 -3.91 -14.79 6.03
C ARG A 104 -4.67 -15.53 4.94
N LEU A 105 -5.94 -15.17 4.68
CA LEU A 105 -6.73 -15.73 3.59
C LEU A 105 -6.15 -15.38 2.21
N ARG A 106 -5.51 -14.22 2.07
CA ARG A 106 -4.88 -13.78 0.81
C ARG A 106 -3.44 -14.26 0.65
N ASN A 107 -2.69 -14.28 1.76
CA ASN A 107 -1.32 -14.76 1.83
C ASN A 107 -1.13 -15.56 3.13
N PRO A 108 -1.10 -16.90 3.07
CA PRO A 108 -0.89 -17.75 4.24
C PRO A 108 0.41 -17.46 5.00
N SER A 109 1.45 -16.97 4.32
CA SER A 109 2.75 -16.63 4.88
C SER A 109 2.79 -15.25 5.55
N PHE A 110 1.73 -14.45 5.43
CA PHE A 110 1.67 -13.06 5.89
C PHE A 110 2.15 -12.89 7.34
N MET A 111 1.65 -13.71 8.27
CA MET A 111 2.01 -13.56 9.68
C MET A 111 3.48 -13.93 9.94
N LYS A 112 4.02 -14.90 9.20
CA LYS A 112 5.43 -15.30 9.31
C LYS A 112 6.34 -14.20 8.78
N GLU A 113 5.99 -13.61 7.63
CA GLU A 113 6.67 -12.47 7.05
C GLU A 113 6.62 -11.25 7.97
N PHE A 114 5.44 -10.93 8.50
CA PHE A 114 5.27 -9.81 9.43
C PHE A 114 6.10 -9.98 10.70
N LYS A 115 6.07 -11.16 11.34
CA LYS A 115 6.88 -11.44 12.53
C LYS A 115 8.37 -11.32 12.23
N SER A 116 8.83 -11.93 11.14
CA SER A 116 10.24 -11.86 10.74
C SER A 116 10.68 -10.43 10.47
N TRP A 117 9.87 -9.67 9.72
CA TRP A 117 10.13 -8.27 9.44
C TRP A 117 10.16 -7.41 10.71
N SER A 118 9.16 -7.57 11.58
CA SER A 118 9.00 -6.83 12.83
C SER A 118 10.21 -7.02 13.75
N SER A 119 10.68 -8.26 13.91
CA SER A 119 11.86 -8.58 14.73
C SER A 119 13.18 -8.01 14.18
N LYS A 120 13.30 -7.87 12.86
CA LYS A 120 14.53 -7.42 12.21
C LYS A 120 14.64 -5.90 12.10
N ASN A 121 13.52 -5.21 11.94
CA ASN A 121 13.52 -3.80 11.53
C ASN A 121 13.04 -2.84 12.62
N LEU A 122 12.33 -3.32 13.64
CA LEU A 122 11.77 -2.46 14.67
C LEU A 122 12.26 -2.89 16.05
N ARG A 123 12.83 -1.95 16.78
CA ARG A 123 13.20 -2.18 18.18
C ARG A 123 11.94 -2.17 19.03
N GLU A 124 12.00 -2.84 20.18
CA GLU A 124 10.90 -2.82 21.16
C GLU A 124 10.86 -1.51 21.97
N ASN A 125 11.28 -0.38 21.37
CA ASN A 125 11.29 0.91 22.02
C ASN A 125 9.88 1.33 22.43
N THR A 126 9.71 1.78 23.66
CA THR A 126 8.45 2.32 24.15
C THR A 126 8.22 3.69 23.52
N ILE A 127 7.10 3.85 22.82
CA ILE A 127 6.67 5.17 22.33
C ILE A 127 5.94 5.86 23.48
N THR A 128 6.46 7.00 23.92
CA THR A 128 5.93 7.72 25.07
C THR A 128 4.82 8.70 24.64
N ALA A 129 3.99 9.12 25.59
CA ALA A 129 3.02 10.19 25.35
C ALA A 129 3.70 11.50 24.94
N GLN A 130 4.94 11.73 25.39
CA GLN A 130 5.73 12.90 24.99
C GLN A 130 6.10 12.84 23.50
N ASP A 131 6.45 11.65 22.98
CA ASP A 131 6.74 11.45 21.55
C ASP A 131 5.50 11.73 20.70
N LEU A 132 4.34 11.23 21.13
CA LEU A 132 3.05 11.49 20.48
C LEU A 132 2.69 12.97 20.49
N GLY A 133 2.80 13.62 21.65
CA GLY A 133 2.50 15.04 21.80
C GLY A 133 3.44 15.92 20.98
N LYS A 134 4.73 15.56 20.89
CA LYS A 134 5.69 16.21 20.00
C LYS A 134 5.28 16.03 18.55
N ARG A 135 5.00 14.79 18.11
CA ARG A 135 4.63 14.51 16.71
C ARG A 135 3.35 15.21 16.30
N TYR A 136 2.35 15.23 17.18
CA TYR A 136 1.10 15.93 16.94
C TYR A 136 1.32 17.45 16.79
N ARG A 137 2.15 18.05 17.65
CA ARG A 137 2.54 19.46 17.53
C ARG A 137 3.25 19.74 16.22
N ASP A 138 4.24 18.92 15.86
CA ASP A 138 4.98 19.08 14.60
C ASP A 138 4.05 19.04 13.37
N LEU A 139 3.03 18.19 13.39
CA LEU A 139 2.03 18.09 12.33
C LEU A 139 0.92 19.15 12.43
N SER A 140 0.77 19.84 13.56
CA SER A 140 -0.25 20.88 13.76
C SER A 140 0.25 22.30 13.56
N LEU A 141 1.57 22.50 13.49
CA LEU A 141 2.15 23.75 13.05
C LEU A 141 1.68 24.11 11.63
N SER A 142 1.44 25.40 11.41
CA SER A 142 1.08 25.92 10.10
C SER A 142 2.19 25.58 9.10
N ILE A 143 1.83 24.83 8.07
CA ILE A 143 2.68 24.62 6.91
C ILE A 143 2.81 25.97 6.22
N ASP A 144 4.02 26.50 6.12
CA ASP A 144 4.29 27.69 5.30
C ASP A 144 3.69 27.46 3.91
N HIS A 145 2.93 28.44 3.40
CA HIS A 145 2.11 28.31 2.19
C HIS A 145 2.90 27.87 0.93
N ASP A 146 4.24 27.91 0.97
CA ASP A 146 5.16 27.47 -0.08
C ASP A 146 5.34 25.95 -0.20
N LEU A 147 4.87 25.14 0.76
CA LEU A 147 5.04 23.68 0.77
C LEU A 147 3.84 22.93 0.16
N THR A 148 3.18 23.54 -0.83
CA THR A 148 2.05 22.93 -1.53
C THR A 148 2.54 21.77 -2.41
N ASN A 149 2.11 20.53 -2.13
CA ASN A 149 2.47 19.36 -2.94
C ASN A 149 1.70 19.38 -4.26
N TYR A 150 2.23 20.09 -5.27
CA TYR A 150 1.60 20.25 -6.58
C TYR A 150 1.31 18.92 -7.29
N ASN A 151 2.14 17.89 -7.08
CA ASN A 151 1.91 16.57 -7.68
C ASN A 151 0.58 15.97 -7.20
N TYR A 152 0.20 16.20 -5.94
CA TYR A 152 -1.11 15.77 -5.45
C TYR A 152 -2.27 16.50 -6.15
N TYR A 153 -2.18 17.83 -6.30
CA TYR A 153 -3.24 18.59 -6.94
C TYR A 153 -3.38 18.24 -8.41
N VAL A 154 -2.26 18.07 -9.11
CA VAL A 154 -2.23 17.59 -10.49
C VAL A 154 -2.88 16.21 -10.58
N ASP A 155 -2.49 15.25 -9.75
CA ASP A 155 -3.10 13.91 -9.73
C ASP A 155 -4.61 13.98 -9.41
N SER A 156 -5.02 14.85 -8.49
CA SER A 156 -6.42 15.02 -8.10
C SER A 156 -7.26 15.60 -9.25
N ILE A 157 -6.74 16.62 -9.94
CA ILE A 157 -7.39 17.24 -11.12
C ILE A 157 -7.45 16.25 -12.28
N LEU A 158 -6.37 15.49 -12.51
CA LEU A 158 -6.32 14.48 -13.55
C LEU A 158 -7.30 13.33 -13.26
N ARG A 159 -7.44 12.90 -12.00
CA ARG A 159 -8.42 11.88 -11.59
C ARG A 159 -9.87 12.36 -11.71
N SER A 160 -10.14 13.63 -11.49
CA SER A 160 -11.49 14.20 -11.67
C SER A 160 -11.81 14.52 -13.13
N SER A 161 -10.83 14.50 -14.03
CA SER A 161 -11.04 14.68 -15.47
C SER A 161 -11.59 13.40 -16.12
N PRO A 162 -12.84 13.42 -16.66
CA PRO A 162 -13.42 12.27 -17.34
C PRO A 162 -12.60 11.82 -18.55
N SER A 163 -12.00 12.78 -19.25
CA SER A 163 -11.17 12.56 -20.44
C SER A 163 -9.91 11.75 -20.11
N TYR A 164 -9.25 12.08 -19.00
CA TYR A 164 -8.04 11.38 -18.56
C TYR A 164 -8.34 9.98 -18.02
N CYS A 165 -9.44 9.83 -17.26
CA CYS A 165 -9.90 8.51 -16.80
C CYS A 165 -10.23 7.56 -17.96
N ASN A 166 -10.88 8.06 -19.00
CA ASN A 166 -11.18 7.29 -20.22
C ASN A 166 -9.91 6.92 -21.00
N TYR A 167 -8.93 7.83 -21.07
CA TYR A 167 -7.63 7.54 -21.65
C TYR A 167 -6.90 6.43 -20.88
N LEU A 168 -6.83 6.49 -19.55
CA LEU A 168 -6.20 5.43 -18.75
C LEU A 168 -6.92 4.08 -18.87
N ALA A 169 -8.25 4.08 -18.97
CA ALA A 169 -9.03 2.86 -19.18
C ALA A 169 -8.74 2.22 -20.55
N THR A 170 -8.55 3.03 -21.59
CA THR A 170 -8.20 2.55 -22.93
C THR A 170 -6.75 2.07 -23.02
N GLU A 171 -5.81 2.75 -22.38
CA GLU A 171 -4.41 2.32 -22.18
C GLU A 171 -4.32 0.95 -21.48
N LYS A 172 -4.97 0.79 -20.32
CA LYS A 172 -4.98 -0.50 -19.59
C LYS A 172 -5.56 -1.65 -20.42
N ARG A 173 -6.55 -1.36 -21.27
CA ARG A 173 -7.12 -2.34 -22.22
C ARG A 173 -6.12 -2.72 -23.31
N LYS A 174 -5.34 -1.76 -23.83
CA LYS A 174 -4.28 -2.02 -24.82
C LYS A 174 -3.16 -2.88 -24.22
N ILE A 175 -2.71 -2.57 -23.01
CA ILE A 175 -1.66 -3.34 -22.31
C ILE A 175 -2.12 -4.78 -22.04
N ARG A 176 -3.35 -4.99 -21.56
CA ARG A 176 -3.91 -6.33 -21.37
C ARG A 176 -4.02 -7.12 -22.68
N LYS A 177 -4.44 -6.47 -23.77
CA LYS A 177 -4.48 -7.11 -25.09
C LYS A 177 -3.08 -7.52 -25.56
N LYS A 178 -2.07 -6.67 -25.38
CA LYS A 178 -0.68 -6.97 -25.73
C LYS A 178 -0.15 -8.18 -24.94
N HIS A 179 -0.41 -8.23 -23.64
CA HIS A 179 0.02 -9.34 -22.78
C HIS A 179 -0.68 -10.67 -23.11
N ILE A 180 -1.96 -10.64 -23.53
CA ILE A 180 -2.67 -11.84 -23.99
C ILE A 180 -2.10 -12.34 -25.32
N ILE A 181 -1.75 -11.44 -26.24
CA ILE A 181 -1.13 -11.80 -27.52
C ILE A 181 0.26 -12.41 -27.29
N GLU A 182 1.06 -11.84 -26.38
CA GLU A 182 2.37 -12.38 -26.02
C GLU A 182 2.28 -13.77 -25.37
N MET A 183 1.34 -14.00 -24.44
CA MET A 183 1.09 -15.34 -23.87
C MET A 183 0.66 -16.36 -24.92
N ASN A 184 -0.22 -15.98 -25.86
CA ASN A 184 -0.66 -16.89 -26.92
C ASN A 184 0.48 -17.25 -27.88
N CYS A 185 1.38 -16.30 -28.17
CA CYS A 185 2.57 -16.56 -28.99
C CYS A 185 3.62 -17.46 -28.31
N GLU A 186 3.63 -17.54 -26.97
CA GLU A 186 4.47 -18.48 -26.21
C GLU A 186 3.85 -19.87 -26.13
N ILE A 187 2.51 -19.96 -26.07
CA ILE A 187 1.80 -21.25 -26.08
C ILE A 187 1.95 -21.92 -27.45
N GLU A 188 1.83 -21.18 -28.56
CA GLU A 188 2.01 -21.73 -29.91
C GLU A 188 3.43 -22.22 -30.20
N ARG A 189 4.46 -21.66 -29.55
CA ARG A 189 5.85 -22.13 -29.67
C ARG A 189 6.16 -23.39 -28.87
N ASN A 190 5.29 -23.77 -27.93
CA ASN A 190 5.47 -24.94 -27.06
C ASN A 190 4.64 -26.15 -27.52
N ILE A 191 3.97 -26.07 -28.68
CA ILE A 191 3.36 -27.23 -29.33
C ILE A 191 4.43 -27.84 -30.24
N ILE A 192 5.34 -28.60 -29.65
CA ILE A 192 6.17 -29.55 -30.42
C ILE A 192 5.26 -30.74 -30.69
N ASP A 193 4.99 -31.02 -31.98
CA ASP A 193 4.25 -32.22 -32.38
C ASP A 193 5.13 -33.44 -32.12
N GLU A 194 4.87 -34.14 -31.02
CA GLU A 194 5.60 -35.36 -30.65
C GLU A 194 5.44 -36.49 -31.70
N ASN A 195 4.53 -36.36 -32.68
CA ASN A 195 4.37 -37.33 -33.77
C ASN A 195 5.27 -37.06 -35.00
N GLU A 196 6.04 -35.96 -35.04
CA GLU A 196 6.92 -35.66 -36.17
C GLU A 196 8.16 -36.59 -36.21
N PHE A 197 8.52 -37.20 -35.06
CA PHE A 197 9.67 -38.09 -34.95
C PHE A 197 9.42 -39.55 -35.41
N GLU A 198 8.17 -39.95 -35.68
CA GLU A 198 7.87 -41.32 -36.15
C GLU A 198 7.95 -41.49 -37.68
N ARG A 199 8.29 -40.44 -38.44
CA ARG A 199 8.34 -40.49 -39.91
C ARG A 199 9.73 -40.75 -40.51
N ILE A 200 10.72 -41.08 -39.69
CA ILE A 200 12.05 -41.48 -40.16
C ILE A 200 12.30 -42.91 -39.70
N ASP A 201 11.73 -43.86 -40.44
CA ASP A 201 12.32 -45.16 -40.81
C ASP A 201 11.21 -46.14 -41.22
N CYS A 202 11.00 -46.27 -42.55
CA CYS A 202 10.74 -47.48 -43.35
C CYS A 202 10.17 -47.11 -44.72
#